data_AF-A0A961B4Y9-F1
#
_entry.id   AF-A0A961B4Y9-F1
#
_cell.length_a   1.000
_cell.length_b   1.000
_cell.length_c   1.000
_cell.angle_alpha   90.00
_cell.angle_beta   90.00
_cell.angle_gamma   90.00
#
_symmetry.space_group_name_H-M   'P 1'
#
loop_
_entity.id
_entity.type
_entity.pdbx_description
1 polymer ?
#
loop_
_entity_poly.entity_id
_entity_poly.type
_entity_poly.pdbx_seq_one_letter_code
_entity_poly.pdbx_strand_id
1 'polypeptide(L)'
;MELAIDCGLDHKSFRRLNAIRLLLIGTPYDQVFRNSRMNPRTLRLWERCFKEMGIDGSIHRPGTGRPRIVEHEGIEAKVLPVVGDPALAGQTHWKARKLCGWLNETLDADLSYRTVVRFLHEHDYKSKIPQPMPEPLRPRPAEIVSHGSPRPGIVPFETSRFSSVVGAFPTQAEMEAIVAKEIERLGARPSWAFATEPCGFYSLG
;
A
#
# COMPACT_ATOMS: atom_id res chain seq x y z
N MET A 1 12.20 -28.09 7.43
CA MET A 1 11.62 -27.14 8.42
C MET A 1 11.75 -25.68 7.97
N GLU A 2 12.74 -25.32 7.14
CA GLU A 2 12.91 -23.95 6.62
C GLU A 2 11.69 -23.45 5.85
N LEU A 3 11.13 -24.24 4.92
CA LEU A 3 9.94 -23.84 4.16
C LEU A 3 8.72 -23.49 5.04
N ALA A 4 8.57 -24.10 6.21
CA ALA A 4 7.47 -23.79 7.13
C ALA A 4 7.71 -22.49 7.92
N ILE A 5 8.98 -22.12 8.15
CA ILE A 5 9.39 -20.87 8.82
C ILE A 5 9.00 -19.66 7.96
N ASP A 6 9.11 -19.81 6.63
CA ASP A 6 8.91 -18.72 5.67
C ASP A 6 7.43 -18.50 5.29
N CYS A 7 6.53 -19.43 5.63
CA CYS A 7 5.08 -19.27 5.41
C CYS A 7 4.37 -18.39 6.46
N GLY A 8 5.05 -17.97 7.53
CA GLY A 8 4.47 -17.11 8.55
C GLY A 8 4.60 -15.63 8.21
N LEU A 9 3.56 -14.84 8.50
CA LEU A 9 3.61 -13.36 8.38
C LEU A 9 4.77 -12.72 9.19
N ASP A 10 5.22 -13.40 10.26
CA ASP A 10 6.36 -13.00 11.08
C ASP A 10 7.08 -14.25 11.61
N HIS A 11 8.42 -14.26 11.55
CA HIS A 11 9.25 -15.33 12.14
C HIS A 11 8.98 -15.54 13.64
N LYS A 12 8.53 -14.50 14.35
CA LYS A 12 8.15 -14.60 15.77
C LYS A 12 6.88 -15.43 15.98
N SER A 13 5.87 -15.22 15.14
CA SER A 13 4.62 -15.96 15.17
C SER A 13 4.87 -17.45 14.88
N PHE A 14 5.73 -17.75 13.90
CA PHE A 14 6.13 -19.12 13.61
C PHE A 14 6.79 -19.82 14.82
N ARG A 15 7.79 -19.18 15.43
CA ARG A 15 8.49 -19.77 16.60
C ARG A 15 7.54 -20.07 17.75
N ARG A 16 6.57 -19.19 18.00
CA ARG A 16 5.55 -19.38 19.03
C ARG A 16 4.63 -20.55 18.70
N LEU A 17 4.08 -20.60 17.48
CA LEU A 17 3.18 -21.68 17.06
C LEU A 17 3.89 -23.03 17.02
N ASN A 18 5.15 -23.08 16.60
CA ASN A 18 5.94 -24.30 16.63
C ASN A 18 6.19 -24.79 18.06
N ALA A 19 6.48 -23.88 18.99
CA ALA A 19 6.64 -24.24 20.41
C ALA A 19 5.33 -24.82 21.00
N ILE A 20 4.18 -24.20 20.69
CA ILE A 20 2.87 -24.69 21.14
C ILE A 20 2.55 -26.04 20.51
N ARG A 21 2.80 -26.22 19.20
CA ARG A 21 2.64 -27.51 18.52
C ARG A 21 3.42 -28.62 19.22
N LEU A 22 4.69 -28.38 19.58
CA LEU A 22 5.50 -29.38 20.28
C LEU A 22 4.94 -29.72 21.66
N LEU A 23 4.46 -28.73 22.41
CA LEU A 23 3.80 -28.94 23.69
C LEU A 23 2.51 -29.77 23.53
N LEU A 24 1.71 -29.52 22.48
CA LEU A 24 0.50 -30.29 22.19
C LEU A 24 0.79 -31.75 21.81
N ILE A 25 1.91 -32.02 21.16
CA ILE A 25 2.38 -33.38 20.84
C ILE A 25 2.92 -34.10 22.10
N GLY A 26 3.03 -33.41 23.24
CA GLY A 26 3.53 -33.98 24.50
C GLY A 26 5.06 -33.94 24.62
N THR A 27 5.73 -33.11 23.83
CA THR A 27 7.18 -32.93 23.92
C THR A 27 7.53 -32.32 25.29
N PRO A 28 8.53 -32.87 26.02
CA PRO A 28 8.90 -32.33 27.33
C PRO A 28 9.42 -30.89 27.21
N TYR A 29 9.16 -30.11 28.25
CA TYR A 29 9.45 -28.67 28.30
C TYR A 29 10.91 -28.32 28.01
N ASP A 30 11.88 -29.14 28.44
CA ASP A 30 13.31 -28.91 28.18
C ASP A 30 13.65 -28.99 26.68
N GLN A 31 13.03 -29.92 25.95
CA GLN A 31 13.25 -30.06 24.52
C GLN A 31 12.62 -28.90 23.75
N VAL A 32 11.41 -28.47 24.14
CA VAL A 32 10.75 -27.30 23.55
C VAL A 32 11.56 -26.02 23.80
N PHE A 33 12.14 -25.88 24.99
CA PHE A 33 13.06 -24.79 25.33
C PHE A 33 14.27 -24.75 24.40
N ARG A 34 14.97 -25.87 24.23
CA ARG A 34 16.13 -25.98 23.33
C ARG A 34 15.77 -25.68 21.87
N ASN A 35 14.62 -26.15 21.42
CA ASN A 35 14.15 -25.94 20.04
C ASN A 35 13.73 -24.49 19.78
N SER A 36 13.00 -23.87 20.71
CA SER A 36 12.46 -22.52 20.54
C SER A 36 13.48 -21.39 20.82
N ARG A 37 14.57 -21.68 21.54
CA ARG A 37 15.60 -20.70 21.97
C ARG A 37 15.02 -19.50 22.74
N MET A 38 13.96 -19.72 23.51
CA MET A 38 13.25 -18.69 24.28
C MET A 38 13.32 -18.98 25.78
N ASN A 39 13.24 -17.96 26.63
CA ASN A 39 13.23 -18.13 28.09
C ASN A 39 12.02 -18.99 28.55
N PRO A 40 12.15 -19.89 29.54
CA PRO A 40 11.03 -20.66 30.11
C PRO A 40 9.84 -19.81 30.56
N ARG A 41 10.07 -18.57 31.02
CA ARG A 41 9.02 -17.59 31.32
C ARG A 41 8.18 -17.24 30.10
N THR A 42 8.83 -17.09 28.95
CA THR A 42 8.18 -16.77 27.67
C THR A 42 7.34 -17.95 27.17
N LEU A 43 7.84 -19.18 27.29
CA LEU A 43 7.06 -20.38 26.95
C LEU A 43 5.80 -20.52 27.80
N ARG A 44 5.91 -20.31 29.13
CA ARG A 44 4.74 -20.29 30.02
C ARG A 44 3.73 -19.22 29.66
N LEU A 45 4.20 -18.03 29.28
CA LEU A 45 3.33 -16.96 28.80
C LEU A 45 2.58 -17.39 27.53
N TRP A 46 3.26 -18.03 26.59
CA TRP A 46 2.64 -18.51 25.35
C TRP A 46 1.62 -19.62 25.60
N GLU A 47 1.95 -20.59 26.46
CA GLU A 47 1.01 -21.63 26.87
C GLU A 47 -0.23 -21.02 27.52
N ARG A 48 -0.05 -20.08 28.45
CA ARG A 48 -1.16 -19.38 29.12
C ARG A 48 -2.04 -18.63 28.12
N CYS A 49 -1.44 -17.79 27.26
CA CYS A 49 -2.19 -17.04 26.26
C CYS A 49 -2.93 -17.96 25.29
N PHE A 50 -2.35 -19.11 24.93
CA PHE A 50 -3.01 -20.11 24.10
C PHE A 50 -4.16 -20.81 24.81
N LYS A 51 -4.01 -21.13 26.10
CA LYS A 51 -5.10 -21.70 26.91
C LYS A 51 -6.27 -20.74 27.10
N GLU A 52 -5.99 -19.44 27.25
CA GLU A 52 -7.01 -18.41 27.50
C GLU A 52 -7.71 -17.92 26.23
N MET A 53 -6.97 -17.74 25.13
CA MET A 53 -7.47 -17.11 23.90
C MET A 53 -7.31 -17.99 22.66
N GLY A 54 -6.83 -19.23 22.79
CA GLY A 54 -6.57 -20.11 21.66
C GLY A 54 -5.47 -19.62 20.73
N ILE A 55 -5.68 -19.84 19.43
CA ILE A 55 -4.75 -19.42 18.37
C ILE A 55 -4.57 -17.89 18.37
N ASP A 56 -5.61 -17.13 18.70
CA ASP A 56 -5.58 -15.66 18.71
C ASP A 56 -4.63 -15.08 19.77
N GLY A 57 -4.46 -15.78 20.89
CA GLY A 57 -3.49 -15.42 21.92
C GLY A 57 -2.03 -15.57 21.46
N SER A 58 -1.82 -16.32 20.37
CA SER A 58 -0.49 -16.54 19.81
C SER A 58 -0.12 -15.54 18.71
N ILE A 59 -1.09 -14.83 18.15
CA ILE A 59 -0.86 -13.82 17.12
C ILE A 59 -0.15 -12.60 17.75
N HIS A 60 0.89 -12.09 17.07
CA HIS A 60 1.51 -10.83 17.47
C HIS A 60 0.51 -9.70 17.27
N ARG A 61 0.16 -9.00 18.35
CA ARG A 61 -0.59 -7.74 18.28
C ARG A 61 0.40 -6.59 18.37
N PRO A 62 0.42 -5.66 17.38
CA PRO A 62 1.17 -4.42 17.55
C PRO A 62 0.65 -3.71 18.80
N GLY A 63 1.54 -3.22 19.65
CA GLY A 63 1.14 -2.46 20.81
C GLY A 63 0.41 -1.18 20.39
N THR A 64 -0.60 -0.77 21.14
CA THR A 64 -1.41 0.44 20.91
C THR A 64 -0.59 1.75 20.93
N GLY A 65 0.71 1.67 21.25
CA GLY A 65 1.60 2.83 21.33
C GLY A 65 1.27 3.72 22.53
N ARG A 66 1.83 4.94 22.54
CA ARG A 66 1.49 5.96 23.54
C ARG A 66 0.07 6.45 23.25
N PRO A 67 -0.84 6.50 24.25
CA PRO A 67 -2.18 7.06 24.05
C PRO A 67 -2.08 8.51 23.53
N ARG A 68 -3.05 8.89 22.69
CA ARG A 68 -3.13 10.25 22.16
C ARG A 68 -3.45 11.22 23.29
N ILE A 69 -3.03 12.48 23.14
CA ILE A 69 -3.28 13.53 24.14
C ILE A 69 -4.78 13.81 24.29
N VAL A 70 -5.55 13.61 23.22
CA VAL A 70 -6.98 13.84 23.21
C VAL A 70 -7.67 12.63 22.56
N GLU A 71 -8.81 12.24 23.13
CA GLU A 71 -9.63 11.11 22.69
C GLU A 71 -10.29 11.36 21.33
N HIS A 72 -10.26 10.36 20.45
CA HIS A 72 -10.66 10.51 19.05
C HIS A 72 -12.13 10.93 18.88
N GLU A 73 -13.04 10.23 19.57
CA GLU A 73 -14.49 10.40 19.42
C GLU A 73 -14.96 11.81 19.85
N GLY A 74 -14.37 12.35 20.91
CA GLY A 74 -14.69 13.69 21.41
C GLY A 74 -14.16 14.81 20.52
N ILE A 75 -13.03 14.59 19.84
CA ILE A 75 -12.46 15.55 18.89
C ILE A 75 -13.28 15.53 17.61
N GLU A 76 -13.56 14.36 17.04
CA GLU A 76 -14.30 14.27 15.77
C GLU A 76 -15.63 15.01 15.84
N ALA A 77 -16.43 14.74 16.88
CA ALA A 77 -17.74 15.35 17.04
C ALA A 77 -17.69 16.88 17.17
N LYS A 78 -16.63 17.44 17.78
CA LYS A 78 -16.49 18.89 18.00
C LYS A 78 -15.76 19.61 16.88
N VAL A 79 -14.78 18.95 16.27
CA VAL A 79 -13.83 19.56 15.33
C VAL A 79 -14.31 19.43 13.88
N LEU A 80 -14.88 18.29 13.48
CA LEU A 80 -15.33 18.10 12.09
C LEU A 80 -16.40 19.12 11.65
N PRO A 81 -17.42 19.46 12.47
CA PRO A 81 -18.40 20.48 12.09
C PRO A 81 -17.77 21.85 11.89
N VAL A 82 -16.83 22.22 12.77
CA VAL A 82 -16.15 23.53 12.75
C VAL A 82 -15.15 23.62 11.60
N VAL A 83 -14.46 22.53 11.27
CA VAL A 83 -13.55 22.48 10.11
C VAL A 83 -14.33 22.55 8.80
N GLY A 84 -15.51 21.94 8.74
CA GLY A 84 -16.42 22.00 7.59
C GLY A 84 -17.03 23.37 7.35
N ASP A 85 -17.49 24.04 8.42
CA ASP A 85 -18.01 25.41 8.37
C ASP A 85 -17.22 26.36 9.31
N PRO A 86 -16.21 27.07 8.77
CA PRO A 86 -15.41 28.03 9.54
C PRO A 86 -16.24 29.18 10.14
N ALA A 87 -17.43 29.45 9.62
CA ALA A 87 -18.29 30.53 10.09
C ALA A 87 -18.76 30.30 11.53
N LEU A 88 -18.90 29.04 11.95
CA LEU A 88 -19.25 28.66 13.33
C LEU A 88 -18.24 29.17 14.37
N ALA A 89 -16.98 29.34 13.96
CA ALA A 89 -15.91 29.89 14.80
C ALA A 89 -15.57 31.35 14.46
N GLY A 90 -16.44 32.04 13.71
CA GLY A 90 -16.20 33.43 13.28
C GLY A 90 -15.02 33.61 12.33
N GLN A 91 -14.60 32.55 11.62
CA GLN A 91 -13.52 32.59 10.64
C GLN A 91 -14.08 32.50 9.22
N THR A 92 -13.40 33.12 8.25
CA THR A 92 -13.76 32.97 6.83
C THR A 92 -13.14 31.72 6.22
N HIS A 93 -11.94 31.33 6.68
CA HIS A 93 -11.22 30.15 6.19
C HIS A 93 -10.27 29.63 7.26
N TRP A 94 -10.02 28.32 7.25
CA TRP A 94 -9.05 27.71 8.14
C TRP A 94 -7.64 27.74 7.57
N LYS A 95 -6.71 28.22 8.40
CA LYS A 95 -5.29 27.84 8.30
C LYS A 95 -5.02 26.86 9.43
N ALA A 96 -4.25 25.80 9.17
CA ALA A 96 -3.96 24.78 10.18
C ALA A 96 -3.37 25.37 11.49
N ARG A 97 -2.57 26.45 11.41
CA ARG A 97 -2.06 27.17 12.60
C ARG A 97 -3.16 27.90 13.38
N LYS A 98 -4.13 28.50 12.70
CA LYS A 98 -5.28 29.15 13.35
C LYS A 98 -6.19 28.13 14.02
N LEU A 99 -6.47 27.02 13.31
CA LEU A 99 -7.25 25.92 13.85
C LEU A 99 -6.58 25.35 15.11
N CYS A 100 -5.25 25.18 15.10
CA CYS A 100 -4.50 24.72 16.27
C CYS A 100 -4.67 25.64 17.49
N GLY A 101 -4.56 26.96 17.30
CA GLY A 101 -4.78 27.92 18.39
C GLY A 101 -6.20 27.86 18.94
N TRP A 102 -7.20 27.86 18.04
CA TRP A 102 -8.60 27.76 18.41
C TRP A 102 -8.92 26.46 19.17
N LEU A 103 -8.34 25.33 18.75
CA LEU A 103 -8.50 24.05 19.44
C LEU A 103 -7.89 24.05 20.84
N ASN A 104 -6.71 24.65 21.00
CA ASN A 104 -6.06 24.74 22.31
C ASN A 104 -6.87 25.61 23.27
N GLU A 105 -7.44 26.72 22.79
CA GLU A 105 -8.32 27.59 23.57
C GLU A 105 -9.65 26.90 23.93
N THR A 106 -10.24 26.14 23.00
CA THR A 106 -11.57 25.55 23.17
C THR A 106 -11.55 24.25 23.98
N LEU A 107 -10.51 23.44 23.80
CA LEU A 107 -10.38 22.11 24.42
C LEU A 107 -9.47 22.12 25.65
N ASP A 108 -8.88 23.27 26.00
CA ASP A 108 -7.89 23.42 27.08
C ASP A 108 -6.79 22.35 27.02
N ALA A 109 -6.34 22.05 25.80
CA ALA A 109 -5.37 21.00 25.51
C ALA A 109 -4.15 21.60 24.83
N ASP A 110 -2.95 21.11 25.17
CA ASP A 110 -1.71 21.50 24.49
C ASP A 110 -1.51 20.64 23.22
N LEU A 111 -2.23 20.98 22.15
CA LEU A 111 -2.05 20.33 20.85
C LEU A 111 -0.94 21.02 20.07
N SER A 112 -0.03 20.19 19.55
CA SER A 112 0.97 20.64 18.58
C SER A 112 0.36 20.77 17.19
N TYR A 113 0.89 21.69 16.38
CA TYR A 113 0.54 21.83 14.96
C TYR A 113 0.59 20.50 14.19
N ARG A 114 1.61 19.67 14.46
CA ARG A 114 1.78 18.35 13.79
C ARG A 114 0.62 17.41 14.12
N THR A 115 0.13 17.43 15.36
CA THR A 115 -1.00 16.61 15.79
C THR A 115 -2.27 17.00 15.04
N VAL A 116 -2.53 18.30 14.91
CA VAL A 116 -3.69 18.83 14.17
C VAL A 116 -3.62 18.49 12.68
N VAL A 117 -2.46 18.67 12.04
CA VAL A 117 -2.29 18.31 10.63
C VAL A 117 -2.45 16.81 10.41
N ARG A 118 -1.88 15.97 11.28
CA ARG A 118 -2.06 14.52 11.20
C ARG A 118 -3.53 14.13 11.31
N PHE A 119 -4.26 14.72 12.26
CA PHE A 119 -5.70 14.54 12.41
C PHE A 119 -6.47 14.94 11.15
N LEU A 120 -6.18 16.11 10.57
CA LEU A 120 -6.80 16.55 9.32
C LEU A 120 -6.55 15.57 8.16
N HIS A 121 -5.32 15.02 8.06
CA HIS A 121 -5.00 14.02 7.03
C HIS A 121 -5.68 12.67 7.27
N GLU A 122 -5.87 12.25 8.53
CA GLU A 122 -6.65 11.04 8.88
C GLU A 122 -8.12 11.17 8.42
N HIS A 123 -8.64 12.40 8.32
CA HIS A 123 -9.98 12.71 7.80
C HIS A 123 -10.00 13.20 6.34
N ASP A 124 -8.96 12.88 5.56
CA ASP A 124 -8.84 13.23 4.13
C ASP A 124 -8.90 14.73 3.78
N TYR A 125 -8.72 15.63 4.76
CA TYR A 125 -8.59 17.06 4.47
C TYR A 125 -7.23 17.36 3.85
N LYS A 126 -7.25 18.07 2.72
CA LYS A 126 -6.05 18.49 1.99
C LYS A 126 -5.93 20.00 1.99
N SER A 127 -4.69 20.47 2.09
CA SER A 127 -4.40 21.90 1.98
C SER A 127 -4.71 22.39 0.57
N LYS A 128 -5.69 23.30 0.44
CA LYS A 128 -5.99 23.98 -0.82
C LYS A 128 -5.09 25.21 -0.94
N ILE A 129 -3.90 25.00 -1.48
CA ILE A 129 -2.99 26.09 -1.83
C ILE A 129 -3.22 26.42 -3.31
N PRO A 130 -3.56 27.66 -3.68
CA PRO A 130 -3.60 28.06 -5.08
C PRO A 130 -2.24 27.79 -5.71
N GLN A 131 -2.21 26.98 -6.77
CA GLN A 131 -0.97 26.83 -7.52
C GLN A 131 -0.70 28.13 -8.28
N PRO A 132 0.56 28.61 -8.31
CA PRO A 132 0.93 29.70 -9.18
C PRO A 132 0.58 29.31 -10.62
N MET A 133 0.03 30.27 -11.38
CA MET A 133 -0.29 30.04 -12.78
C MET A 133 0.97 29.55 -13.51
N PRO A 134 0.89 28.49 -14.33
CA PRO A 134 2.02 28.06 -15.14
C PRO A 134 2.55 29.24 -15.95
N GLU A 135 3.87 29.43 -15.95
CA GLU A 135 4.47 30.46 -16.78
C GLU A 135 4.10 30.17 -18.24
N PRO A 136 3.61 31.16 -19.01
CA PRO A 136 3.34 30.95 -20.41
C PRO A 136 4.59 30.46 -21.12
N LEU A 137 4.43 29.45 -21.99
CA LEU A 137 5.53 28.93 -22.81
C LEU A 137 6.22 30.10 -23.51
N ARG A 138 7.48 30.35 -23.18
CA ARG A 138 8.28 31.33 -23.90
C ARG A 138 8.31 30.93 -25.37
N PRO A 139 8.01 31.84 -26.31
CA PRO A 139 8.07 31.53 -27.73
C PRO A 139 9.49 31.09 -28.08
N ARG A 140 9.61 30.07 -28.94
CA ARG A 140 10.92 29.61 -29.43
C ARG A 140 11.60 30.78 -30.18
N PRO A 141 12.94 30.90 -30.15
CA PRO A 141 13.65 32.03 -30.79
C PRO A 141 13.36 32.23 -32.30
N ALA A 142 12.74 31.26 -32.98
CA ALA A 142 12.38 31.33 -34.38
C ALA A 142 11.04 32.05 -34.68
N GLU A 143 10.28 32.48 -33.66
CA GLU A 143 8.96 33.13 -33.85
C GLU A 143 8.98 34.66 -33.75
N ILE A 144 10.15 35.28 -33.61
CA ILE A 144 10.28 36.73 -33.80
C ILE A 144 10.32 37.00 -35.32
N VAL A 145 9.20 36.79 -36.02
CA VAL A 145 9.07 37.14 -37.43
C VAL A 145 8.19 38.37 -37.56
N SER A 146 8.88 39.45 -37.90
CA SER A 146 8.42 40.71 -38.48
C SER A 146 7.12 40.59 -39.28
N HIS A 147 6.24 41.57 -39.07
CA HIS A 147 5.13 41.84 -39.96
C HIS A 147 5.63 42.00 -41.41
N GLY A 148 5.00 41.29 -42.35
CA GLY A 148 4.98 41.65 -43.77
C GLY A 148 5.76 40.76 -44.73
N SER A 149 5.12 39.72 -45.27
CA SER A 149 4.97 39.51 -46.72
C SER A 149 4.14 38.24 -47.02
N PRO A 150 3.34 38.21 -48.11
CA PRO A 150 2.46 37.10 -48.42
C PRO A 150 3.26 35.91 -48.96
N ARG A 151 3.05 34.71 -48.42
CA ARG A 151 3.64 33.48 -48.97
C ARG A 151 2.94 33.10 -50.29
N PRO A 152 3.68 32.74 -51.35
CA PRO A 152 3.09 32.21 -52.58
C PRO A 152 2.52 30.81 -52.34
N GLY A 153 1.52 30.47 -53.16
CA GLY A 153 0.57 29.37 -52.97
C GLY A 153 1.17 28.00 -52.64
N ILE A 154 0.48 27.33 -51.72
CA ILE A 154 0.67 25.92 -51.39
C ILE A 154 0.11 25.10 -52.56
N VAL A 155 0.98 24.38 -53.27
CA VAL A 155 0.54 23.27 -54.12
C VAL A 155 0.12 22.08 -53.26
N PRO A 156 -0.95 21.34 -53.60
CA PRO A 156 -1.40 20.19 -52.83
C PRO A 156 -0.33 19.09 -52.82
N PHE A 157 0.05 18.64 -51.64
CA PHE A 157 0.96 17.51 -51.46
C PHE A 157 0.20 16.20 -51.72
N GLU A 158 0.52 15.52 -52.84
CA GLU A 158 0.02 14.18 -53.14
C GLU A 158 0.44 13.19 -52.03
N THR A 159 -0.54 12.62 -51.34
CA THR A 159 -0.39 11.57 -50.32
C THR A 159 -0.11 10.19 -50.93
N SER A 160 0.78 10.08 -51.92
CA SER A 160 1.04 8.82 -52.64
C SER A 160 2.37 8.12 -52.29
N ARG A 161 3.08 8.50 -51.21
CA ARG A 161 4.41 7.92 -50.94
C ARG A 161 4.76 7.58 -49.49
N PHE A 162 3.76 7.26 -48.66
CA PHE A 162 3.99 6.66 -47.34
C PHE A 162 3.13 5.40 -47.17
N SER A 163 3.50 4.32 -47.86
CA SER A 163 2.89 2.98 -47.66
C SER A 163 3.94 1.86 -47.62
N SER A 164 5.16 2.11 -47.14
CA SER A 164 6.16 1.05 -47.09
C SER A 164 7.21 1.21 -45.98
N VAL A 165 6.81 1.56 -44.76
CA VAL A 165 7.61 1.26 -43.55
C VAL A 165 6.67 1.07 -42.35
N VAL A 166 5.81 0.06 -42.41
CA VAL A 166 5.26 -0.55 -41.19
C VAL A 166 5.68 -2.01 -41.26
N GLY A 167 6.72 -2.34 -40.50
CA GLY A 167 7.15 -3.74 -40.36
C GLY A 167 5.96 -4.56 -39.85
N ALA A 168 5.72 -5.70 -40.49
CA ALA A 168 4.64 -6.61 -40.11
C ALA A 168 4.81 -6.97 -38.63
N PHE A 169 3.77 -6.69 -37.84
CA PHE A 169 3.67 -7.24 -36.49
C PHE A 169 3.63 -8.77 -36.61
N PRO A 170 4.43 -9.50 -35.81
CA PRO A 170 4.39 -10.95 -35.83
C PRO A 170 2.97 -11.40 -35.49
N THR A 171 2.47 -12.34 -36.28
CA THR A 171 1.19 -12.99 -36.03
C THR A 171 1.22 -13.71 -34.67
N GLN A 172 0.04 -13.95 -34.08
CA GLN A 172 -0.08 -14.60 -32.77
C GLN A 172 0.76 -15.90 -32.65
N ALA A 173 0.80 -16.70 -33.73
CA ALA A 173 1.57 -17.94 -33.80
C ALA A 173 3.10 -17.71 -33.76
N GLU A 174 3.59 -16.60 -34.31
CA GLU A 174 5.01 -16.25 -34.28
C GLU A 174 5.42 -15.74 -32.88
N MET A 175 4.53 -15.03 -32.19
CA MET A 175 4.76 -14.67 -30.78
C MET A 175 4.80 -15.90 -29.88
N GLU A 176 3.93 -16.88 -30.08
CA GLU A 176 3.94 -18.14 -29.33
C GLU A 176 5.22 -18.96 -29.57
N ALA A 177 5.73 -19.00 -30.81
CA ALA A 177 6.99 -19.67 -31.13
C ALA A 177 8.21 -18.99 -30.49
N ILE A 178 8.22 -17.65 -30.42
CA ILE A 178 9.29 -16.89 -29.75
C ILE A 178 9.27 -17.15 -28.24
N VAL A 179 8.08 -17.17 -27.63
CA VAL A 179 7.92 -17.45 -26.20
C VAL A 179 8.29 -18.91 -25.87
N ALA A 180 7.90 -19.89 -26.69
CA ALA A 180 8.26 -21.28 -26.51
C ALA A 180 9.78 -21.52 -26.57
N LYS A 181 10.46 -20.85 -27.51
CA LYS A 181 11.92 -20.94 -27.67
C LYS A 181 12.69 -20.30 -26.51
N GLU A 182 12.15 -19.24 -25.92
CA GLU A 182 12.76 -18.59 -24.75
C GLU A 182 12.50 -19.37 -23.46
N ILE A 183 11.36 -20.07 -23.34
CA ILE A 183 11.06 -21.00 -22.24
C ILE A 183 12.03 -22.19 -22.24
N GLU A 184 12.35 -22.75 -23.40
CA GLU A 184 13.33 -23.84 -23.54
C GLU A 184 14.76 -23.36 -23.19
N ARG A 185 15.12 -22.13 -23.60
CA ARG A 185 16.40 -21.50 -23.28
C ARG A 185 16.60 -21.23 -21.78
N LEU A 186 15.53 -20.88 -21.06
CA LEU A 186 15.60 -20.53 -19.64
C LEU A 186 15.47 -21.76 -18.71
N GLY A 187 15.25 -22.96 -19.25
CA GLY A 187 15.07 -24.19 -18.45
C GLY A 187 13.90 -24.11 -17.46
N ALA A 188 13.00 -23.15 -17.64
CA ALA A 188 11.96 -22.79 -16.70
C ALA A 188 10.65 -23.46 -17.12
N ARG A 189 10.17 -24.44 -16.35
CA ARG A 189 8.81 -24.96 -16.50
C ARG A 189 7.80 -23.88 -16.07
N PRO A 190 6.87 -23.44 -16.93
CA PRO A 190 5.84 -22.49 -16.53
C PRO A 190 4.87 -23.14 -15.53
N SER A 191 4.55 -22.42 -14.44
CA SER A 191 3.70 -22.89 -13.35
C SER A 191 2.22 -23.11 -13.71
N TRP A 192 1.78 -22.71 -14.90
CA TRP A 192 0.40 -22.88 -15.37
C TRP A 192 0.12 -24.24 -16.04
N ALA A 193 1.12 -25.12 -16.17
CA ALA A 193 0.98 -26.46 -16.76
C ALA A 193 0.40 -27.55 -15.82
N PHE A 194 -0.26 -27.18 -14.71
CA PHE A 194 -0.96 -28.10 -13.79
C PHE A 194 -2.49 -27.91 -13.79
N ALA A 195 -3.08 -27.61 -14.93
CA ALA A 195 -4.53 -27.58 -15.07
C ALA A 195 -4.96 -28.36 -16.32
N THR A 196 -4.93 -29.69 -16.23
CA THR A 196 -5.80 -30.65 -16.95
C THR A 196 -5.36 -32.08 -16.64
N GLU A 197 -5.51 -32.50 -15.38
CA GLU A 197 -5.71 -33.93 -15.09
C GLU A 197 -7.14 -34.11 -14.58
N PRO A 198 -7.98 -34.91 -15.26
CA PRO A 198 -9.35 -35.16 -14.83
C PRO A 198 -9.33 -35.95 -13.51
N CYS A 199 -10.04 -35.43 -12.51
CA CYS A 199 -10.30 -36.11 -11.24
C CYS A 199 -10.78 -37.55 -11.49
N GLY A 200 -10.01 -38.51 -10.95
CA GLY A 200 -10.37 -39.92 -10.93
C GLY A 200 -11.70 -40.14 -10.23
N PHE A 201 -12.58 -40.86 -10.94
CA PHE A 201 -13.79 -41.50 -10.45
C PHE A 201 -13.43 -42.47 -9.31
N TYR A 202 -13.91 -42.22 -8.09
CA TYR A 202 -14.03 -43.26 -7.07
C TYR A 202 -15.37 -43.96 -7.23
N SER A 203 -15.37 -45.18 -7.74
CA SER A 203 -16.50 -46.10 -7.68
C SER A 203 -16.49 -46.81 -6.32
N LEU A 204 -17.54 -46.59 -5.54
CA LEU A 204 -17.94 -47.47 -4.44
C LEU A 204 -18.59 -48.72 -5.03
N GLY A 205 -18.07 -49.89 -4.67
CA GLY A 205 -18.55 -51.22 -5.03
C GLY A 205 -17.62 -52.28 -4.47
#